data_AF-A0A659UD93-F1
#
_entry.id   AF-A0A659UD93-F1
#
_cell.length_a   1.000
_cell.length_b   1.000
_cell.length_c   1.000
_cell.angle_alpha   90.00
_cell.angle_beta   90.00
_cell.angle_gamma   90.00
#
_symmetry.space_group_name_H-M   'P 1'
#
loop_
_entity.id
_entity.type
_entity.pdbx_description
1 polymer ?
#
loop_
_entity_poly.entity_id
_entity_poly.type
_entity_poly.pdbx_seq_one_letter_code
_entity_poly.pdbx_strand_id
1 'polypeptide(L)'
;LLLASPNGNLKLMFPMVATSEEYERAAALFSEERAALAARGVAHKMPPLGIMVEVPSVAIAPEAFAGVAFFSIGSNDLTQYVMAAARDNAAVAHLNSVRHPAVLRL
;
A
#
# COMPACT_ATOMS: atom_id res chain seq x y z
N LEU A 1 4.70 6.28 14.71
CA LEU A 1 3.48 5.47 14.45
C LEU A 1 3.24 4.42 15.54
N LEU A 2 4.22 3.55 15.86
CA LEU A 2 4.10 2.54 16.92
C LEU A 2 3.75 3.10 18.32
N LEU A 3 4.24 4.29 18.67
CA LEU A 3 3.94 4.97 19.94
C LEU A 3 2.51 5.53 20.00
N ALA A 4 1.93 5.87 18.85
CA ALA A 4 0.57 6.44 18.76
C ALA A 4 -0.51 5.35 18.65
N SER A 5 -0.14 4.17 18.13
CA SER A 5 -1.02 3.02 17.93
C SER A 5 -1.81 2.56 19.18
N PRO A 6 -1.29 2.64 20.42
CA PRO A 6 -2.07 2.31 21.61
C PRO A 6 -3.28 3.23 21.85
N ASN A 7 -3.25 4.47 21.35
CA ASN A 7 -4.24 5.51 21.67
C ASN A 7 -5.43 5.54 20.71
N GLY A 8 -5.53 4.61 19.77
CA GLY A 8 -6.63 4.59 18.80
C GLY A 8 -6.60 3.42 17.83
N ASN A 9 -7.53 3.43 16.86
CA ASN A 9 -7.60 2.42 15.81
C ASN A 9 -6.75 2.82 14.60
N LEU A 10 -5.43 2.86 14.78
CA LEU A 10 -4.48 3.17 13.72
C LEU A 10 -4.30 1.95 12.81
N LYS A 11 -4.46 2.16 11.50
CA LYS A 11 -4.01 1.25 10.44
C LYS A 11 -2.92 1.94 9.64
N LEU A 12 -1.90 1.19 9.24
CA LEU A 12 -0.79 1.72 8.45
C LEU A 12 -0.82 1.11 7.06
N MET A 13 -0.54 1.91 6.05
CA MET A 13 -0.51 1.44 4.68
C MET A 13 0.73 1.94 3.95
N PHE A 14 1.41 1.04 3.23
CA PHE A 14 2.55 1.37 2.38
C PHE A 14 2.08 1.75 0.97
N PRO A 15 2.47 2.93 0.45
CA PRO A 15 2.24 3.29 -0.94
C PRO A 15 3.30 2.66 -1.86
N MET A 16 3.00 2.60 -3.15
CA MET A 16 3.90 2.28 -4.27
C MET A 16 4.61 0.93 -4.14
N VAL A 17 3.98 -0.02 -3.45
CA VAL A 17 4.45 -1.41 -3.38
C VAL A 17 4.14 -2.07 -4.72
N ALA A 18 5.16 -2.64 -5.35
CA ALA A 18 5.06 -3.39 -6.60
C ALA A 18 5.30 -4.89 -6.40
N THR A 19 6.13 -5.28 -5.42
CA THR A 19 6.47 -6.69 -5.14
C THR A 19 6.28 -7.07 -3.67
N SER A 20 6.10 -8.37 -3.40
CA SER A 20 5.96 -8.89 -2.04
C SER A 20 7.20 -8.63 -1.19
N GLU A 21 8.39 -8.68 -1.79
CA GLU A 21 9.67 -8.42 -1.10
C GLU A 21 9.80 -6.95 -0.64
N GLU A 22 9.19 -6.00 -1.34
CA GLU A 22 9.11 -4.61 -0.87
C GLU A 22 8.25 -4.50 0.38
N TYR A 23 7.10 -5.17 0.39
CA TYR A 23 6.24 -5.24 1.56
C TYR A 23 6.95 -5.92 2.75
N GLU A 24 7.58 -7.07 2.53
CA GLU A 24 8.28 -7.82 3.56
C GLU A 24 9.41 -7.00 4.20
N ARG A 25 10.21 -6.31 3.39
CA ARG A 25 11.26 -5.41 3.89
C ARG A 25 10.68 -4.26 4.70
N ALA A 26 9.59 -3.65 4.24
CA ALA A 26 8.95 -2.55 4.98
C ALA A 26 8.36 -3.04 6.31
N ALA A 27 7.72 -4.21 6.33
CA ALA A 27 7.18 -4.83 7.53
C ALA A 27 8.28 -5.25 8.53
N ALA A 28 9.44 -5.68 8.03
CA ALA A 28 10.61 -6.00 8.85
C ALA A 28 11.12 -4.78 9.61
N LEU A 29 11.22 -3.61 8.96
CA LEU A 29 11.62 -2.35 9.62
C LEU A 29 10.66 -1.98 10.76
N PHE A 30 9.36 -2.16 10.58
CA PHE A 30 8.38 -1.97 11.66
C PHE A 30 8.58 -2.94 12.83
N SER A 31 8.98 -4.17 12.53
CA SER A 31 9.24 -5.20 13.54
C SER A 31 10.52 -4.91 14.33
N GLU A 32 11.56 -4.40 13.67
CA GLU A 32 12.81 -3.95 14.29
C GLU A 32 12.55 -2.78 15.26
N GLU A 33 11.84 -1.75 14.81
CA GLU A 33 11.49 -0.59 15.66
C GLU A 33 10.61 -1.00 16.85
N ARG A 34 9.69 -1.94 16.63
CA ARG A 34 8.88 -2.51 17.72
C ARG A 34 9.77 -3.21 18.75
N ALA A 35 10.75 -3.99 18.32
CA ALA A 35 11.68 -4.67 19.22
C ALA A 35 12.55 -3.67 19.98
N ALA A 36 13.02 -2.60 19.32
CA ALA A 36 13.79 -1.53 19.97
C ALA A 36 12.98 -0.79 21.05
N LEU A 37 11.70 -0.51 20.79
CA LEU A 37 10.79 0.08 21.78
C LEU A 37 10.52 -0.88 22.95
N ALA A 38 10.35 -2.17 22.67
CA ALA A 38 10.18 -3.19 23.70
C ALA A 38 11.40 -3.30 24.63
N ALA A 39 12.61 -3.28 24.05
CA ALA A 39 13.86 -3.32 24.82
C ALA A 39 14.04 -2.10 25.75
N ARG A 40 13.44 -0.97 25.38
CA ARG A 40 13.43 0.27 26.18
C ARG A 40 12.27 0.36 27.18
N GLY A 41 11.41 -0.65 27.25
CA GLY A 41 10.21 -0.64 28.10
C GLY A 41 9.19 0.43 27.71
N VAL A 42 9.23 0.92 26.48
CA VAL A 42 8.32 1.98 26.01
C VAL A 42 7.02 1.34 25.54
N ALA A 43 5.88 1.83 26.02
CA ALA A 43 4.58 1.37 25.58
C ALA A 43 4.38 1.61 24.06
N HIS A 44 4.00 0.57 23.35
CA HIS A 44 3.82 0.59 21.90
C HIS A 44 2.85 -0.51 21.46
N LYS A 45 2.31 -0.41 20.24
CA LYS A 45 1.45 -1.43 19.64
C LYS A 45 1.72 -1.52 18.15
N MET A 46 1.84 -2.73 17.61
CA MET A 46 1.91 -2.93 16.16
C MET A 46 0.52 -2.71 15.55
N PRO A 47 0.31 -1.69 14.69
CA PRO A 47 -0.93 -1.54 13.96
C PRO A 47 -1.02 -2.61 12.85
N PRO A 48 -2.22 -2.91 12.33
CA PRO A 48 -2.36 -3.68 11.09
C PRO A 48 -1.59 -2.97 9.96
N LEU A 49 -0.76 -3.72 9.24
CA LEU A 49 0.03 -3.23 8.11
C LEU A 49 -0.64 -3.65 6.80
N GLY A 50 -1.05 -2.68 6.00
CA GLY A 50 -1.67 -2.87 4.69
C GLY A 50 -0.81 -2.29 3.56
N ILE A 51 -1.29 -2.43 2.34
CA ILE A 51 -0.70 -1.77 1.16
C ILE A 51 -1.74 -1.04 0.32
N MET A 52 -1.31 0.02 -0.34
CA MET A 52 -2.11 0.69 -1.35
C MET A 52 -1.97 -0.07 -2.67
N VAL A 53 -3.09 -0.50 -3.24
CA VAL A 53 -3.15 -1.16 -4.54
C VAL A 53 -3.21 -0.08 -5.60
N GLU A 54 -2.03 0.40 -5.98
CA GLU A 54 -1.85 1.44 -6.98
C GLU A 54 -0.88 1.05 -8.11
N VAL A 55 -0.08 0.01 -7.91
CA VAL A 55 0.76 -0.59 -8.95
C VAL A 55 0.04 -1.81 -9.55
N PRO A 56 -0.06 -1.94 -10.89
CA PRO A 56 -0.83 -3.02 -11.51
C PRO A 56 -0.41 -4.44 -11.10
N SER A 57 0.87 -4.66 -10.78
CA SER A 57 1.36 -5.97 -10.32
C SER A 57 0.63 -6.48 -9.07
N VAL A 58 0.28 -5.57 -8.15
CA VAL A 58 -0.45 -5.91 -6.91
C VAL A 58 -1.89 -6.30 -7.22
N ALA A 59 -2.54 -5.60 -8.14
CA ALA A 59 -3.92 -5.91 -8.53
C ALA A 59 -4.02 -7.17 -9.41
N ILE A 60 -2.96 -7.50 -10.16
CA ILE A 60 -2.88 -8.71 -10.99
C ILE A 60 -2.64 -9.97 -10.15
N ALA A 61 -1.81 -9.89 -9.11
CA ALA A 61 -1.45 -11.02 -8.26
C ALA A 61 -1.56 -10.69 -6.76
N PRO A 62 -2.75 -10.33 -6.26
CA PRO A 62 -2.94 -9.96 -4.86
C PRO A 62 -2.61 -11.11 -3.89
N GLU A 63 -2.74 -12.36 -4.33
CA GLU A 63 -2.40 -13.56 -3.57
C GLU A 63 -0.91 -13.66 -3.19
N ALA A 64 -0.02 -13.00 -3.93
CA ALA A 64 1.40 -12.92 -3.59
C ALA A 64 1.66 -12.13 -2.30
N PHE A 65 0.68 -11.36 -1.83
CA PHE A 65 0.76 -10.47 -0.68
C PHE A 65 0.08 -11.05 0.57
N ALA A 66 0.24 -12.35 0.82
CA ALA A 66 -0.45 -13.06 1.90
C ALA A 66 -0.21 -12.50 3.32
N GLY A 67 0.89 -11.79 3.54
CA GLY A 67 1.22 -11.17 4.84
C GLY A 67 0.56 -9.80 5.07
N VAL A 68 -0.16 -9.26 4.10
CA VAL A 68 -0.81 -7.94 4.16
C VAL A 68 -2.12 -8.02 4.93
N ALA A 69 -2.32 -7.14 5.91
CA ALA A 69 -3.51 -7.14 6.75
C ALA A 69 -4.75 -6.54 6.05
N PHE A 70 -4.56 -5.65 5.07
CA PHE A 70 -5.62 -5.08 4.25
C PHE A 70 -5.06 -4.43 2.98
N PHE A 71 -5.90 -4.36 1.95
CA PHE A 71 -5.63 -3.62 0.72
C PHE A 71 -6.51 -2.36 0.68
N SER A 72 -5.98 -1.27 0.11
CA SER A 72 -6.77 -0.10 -0.24
C SER A 72 -6.47 0.32 -1.67
N ILE A 73 -7.48 0.44 -2.51
CA ILE A 73 -7.28 0.79 -3.92
C ILE A 73 -6.91 2.27 -4.05
N GLY A 74 -5.74 2.54 -4.63
CA GLY A 74 -5.30 3.87 -5.05
C GLY A 74 -5.72 4.11 -6.49
N SER A 75 -7.01 4.33 -6.72
CA SER A 75 -7.60 4.31 -8.09
C SER A 75 -6.98 5.35 -9.03
N ASN A 76 -6.50 6.47 -8.51
CA ASN A 76 -5.84 7.52 -9.30
C ASN A 76 -4.60 6.98 -10.01
N ASP A 77 -3.65 6.44 -9.24
CA ASP A 77 -2.37 6.00 -9.77
C ASP A 77 -2.52 4.63 -10.46
N LEU A 78 -3.39 3.75 -9.95
CA LEU A 78 -3.73 2.49 -10.62
C LEU A 78 -4.27 2.75 -12.03
N THR A 79 -5.22 3.67 -12.19
CA THR A 79 -5.75 4.04 -13.52
C THR A 79 -4.63 4.58 -14.41
N GLN A 80 -3.75 5.41 -13.85
CA GLN A 80 -2.66 6.04 -14.57
C GLN A 80 -1.67 5.02 -15.14
N TYR A 81 -1.31 4.01 -14.35
CA TYR A 81 -0.41 2.93 -14.78
C TYR A 81 -1.08 1.93 -15.72
N VAL A 82 -2.33 1.52 -15.45
CA VAL A 82 -3.07 0.58 -16.30
C VAL A 82 -3.36 1.18 -17.68
N MET A 83 -3.74 2.45 -17.73
CA MET A 83 -4.04 3.14 -18.98
C MET A 83 -2.79 3.73 -19.66
N ALA A 84 -1.63 3.64 -19.02
CA ALA A 84 -0.38 4.27 -19.46
C ALA A 84 -0.54 5.76 -19.86
N ALA A 85 -1.42 6.47 -19.16
CA ALA A 85 -1.89 7.80 -19.52
C ALA A 85 -1.82 8.74 -18.31
N ALA A 86 -0.80 9.59 -18.27
CA ALA A 86 -0.60 10.53 -17.18
C ALA A 86 -1.70 11.62 -17.16
N ARG A 87 -2.32 11.83 -16.00
CA ARG A 87 -3.46 12.76 -15.85
C ARG A 87 -3.09 14.23 -16.01
N ASP A 88 -1.82 14.56 -15.75
CA ASP A 88 -1.23 15.89 -15.85
C ASP A 88 -0.67 16.18 -17.26
N ASN A 89 -0.57 15.16 -18.12
CA ASN A 89 -0.18 15.33 -19.51
C ASN A 89 -1.42 15.53 -20.39
N ALA A 90 -1.69 16.78 -20.76
CA ALA A 90 -2.85 17.16 -21.57
C ALA A 90 -2.98 16.38 -22.90
N ALA A 91 -1.86 15.92 -23.49
CA ALA A 91 -1.88 15.15 -24.73
C ALA A 91 -2.53 13.76 -24.56
N VAL A 92 -2.49 13.18 -23.36
CA VAL A 92 -2.99 11.82 -23.08
C VAL A 92 -4.02 11.74 -21.95
N ALA A 93 -4.30 12.84 -21.25
CA ALA A 93 -5.21 12.87 -20.10
C ALA A 93 -6.61 12.32 -20.40
N HIS A 94 -7.11 12.47 -21.64
CA HIS A 94 -8.39 11.93 -22.09
C HIS A 94 -8.45 10.39 -22.11
N LEU A 95 -7.31 9.70 -22.11
CA LEU A 95 -7.19 8.25 -22.03
C LEU A 95 -7.21 7.74 -20.58
N ASN A 96 -6.99 8.60 -19.59
CA ASN A 96 -7.03 8.25 -18.17
C ASN A 96 -8.50 8.12 -17.71
N SER A 97 -9.00 6.88 -17.69
CA SER A 97 -10.39 6.60 -17.34
C SER A 97 -10.49 5.50 -16.30
N VAL A 98 -10.87 5.88 -15.08
CA VAL A 98 -11.16 4.94 -13.97
C VAL A 98 -12.34 4.01 -14.28
N ARG A 99 -13.20 4.39 -15.22
CA ARG A 99 -14.35 3.60 -15.68
C ARG A 99 -13.99 2.61 -16.78
N HIS A 100 -12.75 2.59 -17.25
CA HIS A 100 -12.33 1.66 -18.28
C HIS A 100 -12.45 0.21 -17.78
N PRO A 101 -12.99 -0.73 -18.58
CA PRO A 101 -13.22 -2.11 -18.12
C PRO A 101 -11.97 -2.81 -17.58
N ALA A 102 -10.77 -2.50 -18.12
CA ALA A 102 -9.52 -3.06 -17.62
C ALA A 102 -9.20 -2.59 -16.19
N VAL A 103 -9.51 -1.34 -15.85
CA VAL A 103 -9.28 -0.79 -14.49
C VAL A 103 -10.30 -1.36 -13.51
N LEU A 104 -11.56 -1.49 -13.92
CA LEU A 104 -12.62 -2.04 -13.07
C LEU A 104 -12.50 -3.55 -12.80
N ARG A 105 -11.78 -4.27 -13.68
CA ARG A 105 -11.54 -5.71 -13.53
C ARG A 105 -10.43 -6.02 -12.52
N LEU A 106 -9.53 -5.06 -12.30
CA LEU A 106 -8.48 -5.09 -11.30
C LEU A 106 -9.05 -4.66 -9.93
#